data_AF-A0A0E0BEU0-F1
#
_entry.id   AF-A0A0E0BEU0-F1
#
_cell.length_a   1.000
_cell.length_b   1.000
_cell.length_c   1.000
_cell.angle_alpha   90.00
_cell.angle_beta   90.00
_cell.angle_gamma   90.00
#
_symmetry.space_group_name_H-M   'P 1'
#
loop_
_entity.id
_entity.type
_entity.pdbx_description
1 polymer ?
#
loop_
_entity_poly.entity_id
_entity_poly.type
_entity_poly.pdbx_seq_one_letter_code
_entity_poly.pdbx_strand_id
1 'polypeptide(L)'
;MSLENLIYFARNYPDSFHSLLHKADGKRSEWEYPFAVAGVNISYMLVQMLDLQSGKMGTKVSSQFVQLLREDEMAFDNLFCMAFQMLDVQWLTRQASYMEFNEVLKSMRIQLEQELTVGSISCVQEMPSFRLLKR
;
A
#
# COMPACT_ATOMS: atom_id res chain seq x y z
N MET A 1 13.18 1.80 -6.82
CA MET A 1 11.93 2.09 -6.09
C MET A 1 11.05 0.86 -5.88
N SER A 2 10.27 0.34 -6.84
CA SER A 2 9.36 -0.79 -6.54
C SER A 2 10.07 -2.09 -6.12
N LEU A 3 11.24 -2.39 -6.69
CA LEU A 3 12.07 -3.51 -6.26
C LEU A 3 12.59 -3.34 -4.82
N GLU A 4 13.04 -2.14 -4.46
CA GLU A 4 13.53 -1.84 -3.10
C GLU A 4 12.38 -1.98 -2.10
N ASN A 5 11.20 -1.48 -2.43
CA ASN A 5 9.99 -1.66 -1.62
C ASN A 5 9.67 -3.15 -1.40
N LEU A 6 9.78 -3.98 -2.43
CA LEU A 6 9.55 -5.43 -2.32
C LEU A 6 10.63 -6.12 -1.47
N ILE A 7 11.89 -5.71 -1.59
CA ILE A 7 12.98 -6.22 -0.75
C ILE A 7 12.76 -5.81 0.71
N TYR A 8 12.36 -4.57 0.96
CA TYR A 8 11.98 -4.11 2.30
C TYR A 8 10.82 -4.93 2.85
N PHE A 9 9.78 -5.15 2.05
CA PHE A 9 8.61 -5.94 2.45
C PHE A 9 9.01 -7.37 2.85
N ALA A 10 9.78 -8.06 2.01
CA ALA A 10 10.25 -9.41 2.28
C ALA A 10 11.10 -9.52 3.56
N ARG A 11 11.86 -8.47 3.91
CA ARG A 11 12.74 -8.45 5.09
C ARG A 11 12.01 -8.10 6.39
N ASN A 12 11.06 -7.18 6.33
CA ASN A 12 10.44 -6.60 7.53
C ASN A 12 9.09 -7.21 7.89
N TYR A 13 8.40 -7.80 6.91
CA TYR A 13 7.12 -8.49 7.09
C TYR A 13 7.09 -9.79 6.28
N PRO A 14 8.01 -10.74 6.54
CA PRO A 14 8.16 -11.96 5.74
C PRO A 14 6.87 -12.78 5.69
N ASP A 15 6.11 -12.90 6.79
CA ASP A 15 4.86 -13.67 6.80
C ASP A 15 3.81 -13.07 5.84
N SER A 16 3.60 -11.75 5.94
CA SER A 16 2.72 -11.03 5.02
C SER A 16 3.20 -11.10 3.57
N PHE A 17 4.51 -10.97 3.33
CA PHE A 17 5.09 -11.04 2.00
C PHE A 17 4.88 -12.42 1.37
N HIS A 18 5.18 -13.49 2.11
CA HIS A 18 5.01 -14.86 1.64
C HIS A 18 3.54 -15.20 1.41
N SER A 19 2.62 -14.78 2.28
CA SER A 19 1.20 -15.00 2.06
C SER A 19 0.73 -14.35 0.74
N LEU A 20 1.13 -13.10 0.50
CA LEU A 20 0.79 -12.36 -0.72
C LEU A 20 1.46 -12.91 -1.98
N LEU A 21 2.69 -13.40 -1.87
CA LEU A 21 3.42 -13.98 -3.00
C LEU A 21 2.80 -15.32 -3.42
N HIS A 22 2.45 -16.15 -2.45
CA HIS A 22 1.90 -17.49 -2.67
C HIS A 22 0.37 -17.53 -2.72
N LYS A 23 -0.29 -16.37 -2.62
CA LYS A 23 -1.75 -16.26 -2.68
C LYS A 23 -2.44 -17.14 -1.63
N ALA A 24 -1.83 -17.25 -0.44
CA ALA A 24 -2.21 -18.26 0.56
C ALA A 24 -3.59 -18.00 1.20
N ASP A 25 -4.04 -16.74 1.22
CA ASP A 25 -5.30 -16.34 1.86
C ASP A 25 -6.47 -16.25 0.87
N GLY A 26 -7.65 -16.65 1.37
CA GLY A 26 -8.97 -16.37 0.78
C GLY A 26 -9.36 -17.21 -0.45
N LYS A 27 -10.61 -17.03 -0.89
CA LYS A 27 -11.09 -17.58 -2.17
C LYS A 27 -10.84 -16.57 -3.27
N ARG A 28 -10.07 -16.98 -4.28
CA ARG A 28 -9.65 -16.11 -5.38
C ARG A 28 -10.53 -16.35 -6.62
N SER A 29 -10.62 -15.35 -7.49
CA SER A 29 -11.30 -15.51 -8.77
C SER A 29 -10.49 -16.40 -9.72
N GLU A 30 -11.04 -16.73 -10.88
CA GLU A 30 -10.35 -17.53 -11.90
C GLU A 30 -9.02 -16.88 -12.35
N TRP A 31 -8.92 -15.54 -12.26
CA TRP A 31 -7.74 -14.77 -12.67
C TRP A 31 -7.21 -13.92 -11.52
N GLU A 32 -6.08 -14.33 -10.96
CA GLU A 32 -5.39 -13.58 -9.92
C GLU A 32 -4.62 -12.38 -10.48
N TYR A 33 -4.44 -11.34 -9.66
CA TYR A 33 -3.53 -10.26 -10.01
C TYR A 33 -2.07 -10.74 -9.95
N PRO A 34 -1.22 -10.39 -10.93
CA PRO A 34 0.20 -10.74 -10.88
C PRO A 34 0.92 -9.96 -9.77
N PHE A 35 1.61 -10.66 -8.87
CA PHE A 35 2.26 -10.07 -7.68
C PHE A 35 3.19 -8.89 -8.02
N ALA A 36 4.10 -9.08 -8.98
CA ALA A 36 5.04 -8.01 -9.38
C ALA A 36 4.33 -6.81 -10.01
N VAL A 37 3.29 -7.05 -10.82
CA VAL A 37 2.47 -5.99 -11.44
C VAL A 37 1.74 -5.18 -10.38
N ALA A 38 1.20 -5.85 -9.35
CA ALA A 38 0.65 -5.16 -8.18
C ALA A 38 1.68 -4.28 -7.47
N GLY A 39 2.86 -4.81 -7.18
CA GLY A 39 3.93 -4.02 -6.54
C GLY A 39 4.33 -2.77 -7.32
N VAL A 40 4.46 -2.87 -8.65
CA VAL A 40 4.77 -1.70 -9.50
C VAL A 40 3.64 -0.67 -9.46
N ASN A 41 2.39 -1.11 -9.61
CA ASN A 41 1.24 -0.20 -9.63
C ASN A 41 0.99 0.47 -8.28
N ILE A 42 1.15 -0.25 -7.17
CA ILE A 42 1.07 0.34 -5.82
C ILE A 42 2.15 1.40 -5.66
N SER A 43 3.41 1.08 -6.01
CA SER A 43 4.52 2.04 -5.89
C SER A 43 4.25 3.31 -6.72
N TYR A 44 3.78 3.14 -7.96
CA TYR A 44 3.43 4.26 -8.83
C TYR A 44 2.28 5.10 -8.26
N MET A 45 1.21 4.44 -7.81
CA MET A 45 0.06 5.12 -7.21
C MET A 45 0.46 5.92 -5.98
N LEU A 46 1.29 5.36 -5.09
CA LEU A 46 1.77 6.07 -3.90
C LEU A 46 2.59 7.32 -4.27
N VAL A 47 3.49 7.22 -5.24
CA VAL A 47 4.27 8.39 -5.72
C VAL A 47 3.35 9.49 -6.25
N GLN A 48 2.33 9.14 -7.04
CA GLN A 48 1.37 10.11 -7.56
C GLN A 48 0.49 10.70 -6.45
N MET A 49 -0.01 9.87 -5.54
CA MET A 49 -0.88 10.28 -4.44
C MET A 49 -0.17 11.24 -3.49
N LEU A 50 1.11 10.99 -3.23
CA LEU A 50 1.95 11.76 -2.30
C LEU A 50 2.71 12.90 -2.98
N ASP A 51 2.52 13.08 -4.29
CA ASP A 51 3.11 14.14 -5.11
C ASP A 51 4.66 14.25 -4.99
N LEU A 52 5.34 13.11 -4.86
CA LEU A 52 6.79 13.05 -4.57
C LEU A 52 7.67 13.55 -5.73
N GLN A 53 7.11 13.74 -6.92
CA GLN A 53 7.83 14.19 -8.12
C GLN A 53 7.67 15.68 -8.43
N SER A 54 6.65 16.36 -7.91
CA SER A 54 6.37 17.75 -8.32
C SER A 54 7.25 18.78 -7.60
N GLY A 55 7.93 18.38 -6.51
CA GLY A 55 8.65 19.28 -5.62
C GLY A 55 7.75 20.31 -4.90
N LYS A 56 6.42 20.17 -5.02
CA LYS A 56 5.42 21.03 -4.40
C LYS A 56 4.51 20.20 -3.50
N MET A 57 4.08 20.78 -2.39
CA MET A 57 3.05 20.16 -1.54
C MET A 57 1.68 20.53 -2.10
N GLY A 58 1.26 19.84 -3.17
CA GLY A 58 0.01 20.16 -3.88
C GLY A 58 -1.28 19.77 -3.14
N THR A 59 -1.21 18.88 -2.14
CA THR A 59 -2.38 18.34 -1.45
C THR A 59 -2.17 18.25 0.06
N LYS A 60 -3.27 18.13 0.82
CA LYS A 60 -3.22 17.89 2.26
C LYS A 60 -2.51 16.56 2.59
N VAL A 61 -2.77 15.52 1.78
CA VAL A 61 -2.15 14.18 1.94
C VAL A 61 -0.64 14.27 1.77
N SER A 62 -0.15 14.94 0.72
CA SER A 62 1.29 15.10 0.51
C SER A 62 1.95 15.90 1.63
N SER A 63 1.29 16.95 2.12
CA SER A 63 1.80 17.75 3.25
C SER A 63 1.92 16.93 4.54
N GLN A 64 0.90 16.12 4.86
CA GLN A 64 0.92 15.26 6.05
C GLN A 64 1.97 14.15 5.91
N PHE A 65 2.10 13.54 4.74
CA PHE A 65 3.11 12.51 4.51
C PHE A 65 4.54 13.06 4.58
N VAL A 66 4.79 14.28 4.09
CA VAL A 66 6.12 14.91 4.23
C VAL A 66 6.46 15.15 5.70
N GLN A 67 5.48 15.51 6.53
CA GLN A 67 5.69 15.61 7.98
C GLN A 67 6.00 14.23 8.58
N LEU A 68 5.24 13.20 8.22
CA LEU A 68 5.47 11.82 8.65
C LEU A 68 6.88 11.33 8.29
N LEU A 69 7.34 11.59 7.07
CA LEU A 69 8.65 11.17 6.57
C LEU A 69 9.82 11.82 7.32
N ARG A 70 9.60 12.98 7.96
CA ARG A 70 10.63 13.60 8.83
C ARG A 70 10.80 12.86 10.15
N GLU A 71 9.76 12.20 10.62
CA GLU A 71 9.76 11.45 11.88
C GLU A 71 10.12 9.97 11.66
N ASP A 72 9.74 9.39 10.51
CA ASP A 72 10.00 8.00 10.13
C ASP A 72 10.54 7.93 8.70
N GLU A 73 11.85 7.72 8.56
CA GLU A 73 12.51 7.56 7.25
C GLU A 73 11.97 6.35 6.46
N MET A 74 11.43 5.33 7.15
CA MET A 74 10.86 4.13 6.55
C MET A 74 9.35 4.28 6.28
N ALA A 75 8.76 5.47 6.45
CA ALA A 75 7.33 5.69 6.28
C ALA A 75 6.84 5.28 4.88
N PHE A 76 7.61 5.55 3.83
CA PHE A 76 7.20 5.17 2.47
C PHE A 76 7.17 3.64 2.29
N ASP A 77 8.20 2.94 2.75
CA ASP A 77 8.28 1.49 2.64
C ASP A 77 7.22 0.79 3.49
N ASN A 78 6.95 1.28 4.70
CA ASN A 78 5.89 0.78 5.56
C ASN A 78 4.50 1.02 4.93
N LEU A 79 4.28 2.21 4.34
CA LEU A 79 3.04 2.53 3.63
C LEU A 79 2.85 1.63 2.40
N PHE A 80 3.93 1.31 1.68
CA PHE A 80 3.89 0.35 0.58
C PHE A 80 3.47 -1.04 1.05
N CYS A 81 4.07 -1.56 2.12
CA CYS A 81 3.73 -2.89 2.65
C CYS A 81 2.25 -2.96 3.06
N MET A 82 1.78 -1.94 3.79
CA MET A 82 0.40 -1.84 4.22
C MET A 82 -0.56 -1.72 3.02
N ALA A 83 -0.24 -0.88 2.04
CA ALA A 83 -1.03 -0.73 0.82
C ALA A 83 -1.15 -2.06 0.06
N PHE A 84 -0.08 -2.86 -0.01
CA PHE A 84 -0.14 -4.17 -0.66
C PHE A 84 -1.11 -5.12 0.07
N GLN A 85 -1.06 -5.18 1.39
CA GLN A 85 -2.03 -5.94 2.17
C GLN A 85 -3.46 -5.43 1.97
N MET A 86 -3.67 -4.10 1.95
CA MET A 86 -4.98 -3.51 1.67
C MET A 86 -5.49 -3.89 0.28
N LEU A 87 -4.63 -3.92 -0.74
CA LEU A 87 -4.99 -4.39 -2.08
C LEU A 87 -5.55 -5.80 -2.02
N ASP A 88 -4.85 -6.74 -1.38
CA ASP A 88 -5.27 -8.15 -1.33
C ASP A 88 -6.56 -8.32 -0.51
N VAL A 89 -6.70 -7.63 0.61
CA VAL A 89 -7.94 -7.64 1.41
C VAL A 89 -9.13 -7.14 0.58
N GLN A 90 -8.98 -6.02 -0.12
CA GLN A 90 -10.06 -5.50 -0.97
C GLN A 90 -10.33 -6.43 -2.17
N TRP A 91 -9.28 -7.01 -2.75
CA TRP A 91 -9.39 -7.98 -3.84
C TRP A 91 -10.23 -9.19 -3.43
N LEU A 92 -9.90 -9.81 -2.29
CA LEU A 92 -10.58 -10.98 -1.75
C LEU A 92 -12.02 -10.66 -1.33
N THR A 93 -12.24 -9.51 -0.68
CA THR A 93 -13.58 -9.07 -0.26
C THR A 93 -14.53 -8.92 -1.44
N ARG A 94 -14.01 -8.41 -2.57
CA ARG A 94 -14.77 -8.20 -3.81
C ARG A 94 -14.88 -9.46 -4.67
N GLN A 95 -14.11 -10.51 -4.38
CA GLN A 95 -13.87 -11.63 -5.29
C GLN A 95 -13.43 -11.13 -6.68
N ALA A 96 -12.58 -10.11 -6.68
CA ALA A 96 -12.22 -9.36 -7.87
C ALA A 96 -11.53 -10.23 -8.93
N SER A 97 -11.80 -9.92 -10.18
CA SER A 97 -11.13 -10.44 -11.36
C SER A 97 -10.02 -9.50 -11.81
N TYR A 98 -9.11 -10.00 -12.67
CA TYR A 98 -8.07 -9.19 -13.32
C TYR A 98 -8.60 -7.88 -13.93
N MET A 99 -9.80 -7.90 -14.52
CA MET A 99 -10.41 -6.73 -15.16
C MET A 99 -10.74 -5.60 -14.18
N GLU A 100 -10.92 -5.93 -12.90
CA GLU A 100 -11.27 -4.98 -11.83
C GLU A 100 -10.05 -4.40 -11.12
N PHE A 101 -8.83 -4.78 -11.52
CA PHE A 101 -7.60 -4.38 -10.84
C PHE A 101 -7.45 -2.86 -10.64
N ASN A 102 -7.77 -2.06 -11.66
CA ASN A 102 -7.73 -0.60 -11.55
C ASN A 102 -8.78 -0.05 -10.59
N GLU A 103 -9.95 -0.70 -10.50
CA GLU A 103 -11.00 -0.30 -9.56
C GLU A 103 -10.58 -0.59 -8.11
N VAL A 104 -10.00 -1.76 -7.85
CA VAL A 104 -9.47 -2.13 -6.53
C VAL A 104 -8.35 -1.17 -6.12
N LEU A 105 -7.42 -0.84 -7.02
CA LEU A 105 -6.37 0.16 -6.75
C LEU A 105 -6.94 1.53 -6.41
N LYS A 106 -7.96 1.99 -7.15
CA LYS A 106 -8.62 3.28 -6.89
C LYS A 106 -9.30 3.29 -5.53
N SER A 107 -10.00 2.21 -5.17
CA SER A 107 -10.64 2.04 -3.87
C SER A 107 -9.62 2.05 -2.72
N MET A 108 -8.53 1.31 -2.87
CA MET A 108 -7.42 1.29 -1.91
C MET A 108 -6.78 2.66 -1.75
N ARG A 109 -6.53 3.39 -2.84
CA ARG A 109 -6.02 4.77 -2.80
C ARG A 109 -6.91 5.69 -1.96
N ILE A 110 -8.23 5.67 -2.20
CA ILE A 110 -9.18 6.52 -1.46
C ILE A 110 -9.10 6.21 0.04
N GLN A 111 -9.02 4.94 0.41
CA GLN A 111 -8.89 4.54 1.82
C GLN A 111 -7.55 5.01 2.43
N LEU A 112 -6.44 4.89 1.68
CA LEU A 112 -5.13 5.39 2.14
C LEU A 112 -5.11 6.91 2.34
N GLU A 113 -5.69 7.69 1.41
CA GLU A 113 -5.82 9.14 1.54
C GLU A 113 -6.63 9.53 2.78
N GLN A 114 -7.68 8.78 3.09
CA GLN A 114 -8.47 8.97 4.31
C GLN A 114 -7.64 8.67 5.56
N GLU A 115 -7.00 7.51 5.65
CA GLU A 115 -6.22 7.13 6.84
C GLU A 115 -5.04 8.09 7.09
N LEU A 116 -4.37 8.58 6.04
CA LEU A 116 -3.30 9.57 6.16
C LEU A 116 -3.80 10.96 6.60
N THR A 117 -5.08 11.26 6.39
CA THR A 117 -5.66 12.58 6.71
C THR A 117 -6.42 12.61 8.03
N VAL A 118 -6.69 11.45 8.62
CA VAL A 118 -7.32 11.29 9.92
C VAL A 118 -6.28 11.52 11.02
N GLY A 119 -6.09 12.79 11.39
CA GLY A 119 -5.22 13.20 12.49
C GLY A 119 -3.75 13.38 12.13
N SER A 120 -2.95 13.78 13.11
CA SER A 120 -1.49 13.85 13.03
C SER A 120 -0.92 12.51 13.48
N ILE A 121 -0.57 11.65 12.53
CA ILE A 121 0.17 10.41 12.81
C ILE A 121 1.68 10.68 12.80
N SER A 122 2.42 9.96 13.64
CA SER A 122 3.87 10.06 13.75
C SER A 122 4.63 8.88 13.13
N CYS A 123 3.93 7.77 12.85
CA CYS A 123 4.44 6.65 12.07
C CYS A 123 3.28 5.90 11.37
N VAL A 124 3.58 5.11 10.32
CA VAL A 124 2.55 4.35 9.56
C VAL A 124 1.84 3.31 10.44
N GLN A 125 2.48 2.87 11.51
CA GLN A 125 2.01 1.86 12.47
C GLN A 125 0.73 2.31 13.20
N GLU A 126 0.51 3.62 13.28
CA GLU A 126 -0.70 4.21 13.89
C GLU A 126 -1.91 4.17 12.95
N MET A 127 -1.70 3.89 11.66
CA MET A 127 -2.80 3.82 10.70
C MET A 127 -3.68 2.59 10.94
N PRO A 128 -5.01 2.69 10.85
CA PRO A 128 -5.93 1.57 11.12
C PRO A 128 -5.63 0.31 10.30
N SER A 129 -5.22 0.46 9.04
CA SER A 129 -4.90 -0.67 8.16
C SER A 129 -3.56 -1.33 8.47
N PHE A 130 -2.73 -0.77 9.34
CA PHE A 130 -1.45 -1.38 9.70
C PHE A 130 -1.61 -2.75 10.36
N ARG A 131 -2.73 -2.96 11.07
CA ARG A 131 -3.09 -4.25 11.69
C ARG A 131 -3.23 -5.42 10.69
N LEU A 132 -3.30 -5.12 9.40
CA LEU A 132 -3.34 -6.14 8.34
C LEU A 132 -1.98 -6.82 8.13
N LEU A 133 -0.89 -6.14 8.48
CA LEU A 133 0.46 -6.68 8.36
C LEU A 133 0.75 -7.68 9.49
N LYS A 134 1.31 -8.81 9.10
CA LYS A 134 1.86 -9.86 9.97
C LYS A 134 3.37 -9.89 9.73
N ARG A 135 4.14 -10.05 10.80
CA ARG A 135 5.60 -10.13 10.74
C ARG A 135 6.04 -11.56 10.58
#